data_AF-A0A0K6INR7-F1
#
_entry.id   AF-A0A0K6INR7-F1
#
_cell.length_a   1.000
_cell.length_b   1.000
_cell.length_c   1.000
_cell.angle_alpha   90.00
_cell.angle_beta   90.00
_cell.angle_gamma   90.00
#
_symmetry.space_group_name_H-M   'P 1'
#
loop_
_entity.id
_entity.type
_entity.pdbx_description
1 polymer ?
#
loop_
_entity_poly.entity_id
_entity_poly.type
_entity_poly.pdbx_seq_one_letter_code
_entity_poly.pdbx_strand_id
1 'polypeptide(L)'
;MTCLLIFSPILIVFGEYCLYIDKSREANQEDSMCQLFVSADPSLWQNVTRSIRIDGMVTSIRLENIFWFTLEEIAQRDQLSLSQMIIRLNHEALEAGHDLDNFTSFLRVCAMRYLHLQTIGVLSNSPEVSLASLNSGRILEQEKRYFERHQ
;
A
#
# COMPACT_ATOMS: atom_id res chain seq x y z
N MET A 1 30.94 26.70 30.48
CA MET A 1 32.21 26.11 30.01
C MET A 1 32.10 24.62 30.29
N THR A 2 31.56 23.87 29.31
CA THR A 2 32.29 22.91 28.45
C THR A 2 32.71 21.67 29.25
N CYS A 3 32.44 20.42 28.88
CA CYS A 3 31.77 19.78 27.76
C CYS A 3 31.74 18.27 28.09
N LEU A 4 30.71 17.55 27.63
CA LEU A 4 30.71 16.13 27.25
C LEU A 4 31.36 15.07 28.19
N LEU A 5 30.50 14.44 28.99
CA LEU A 5 30.55 13.01 29.34
C LEU A 5 29.24 12.42 28.76
N ILE A 6 29.12 11.31 28.03
CA ILE A 6 29.95 10.20 27.56
C ILE A 6 29.18 9.63 26.34
N PHE A 7 29.77 9.70 25.14
CA PHE A 7 29.48 8.80 24.01
C PHE A 7 30.84 8.43 23.44
N SER A 8 31.63 7.67 24.20
CA SER A 8 32.94 7.18 23.75
C SER A 8 32.92 5.65 23.67
N PRO A 9 33.30 5.07 22.52
CA PRO A 9 33.35 3.61 22.32
C PRO A 9 34.44 2.99 23.21
N ILE A 10 34.20 1.74 23.65
CA ILE A 10 35.19 0.98 24.43
C ILE A 10 36.26 0.50 23.46
N LEU A 11 37.47 1.05 23.57
CA LEU A 11 38.65 0.54 22.86
C LEU A 11 39.25 -0.60 23.69
N ILE A 12 39.18 -1.85 23.19
CA ILE A 12 39.84 -2.99 23.83
C ILE A 12 41.13 -3.28 23.06
N VAL A 13 42.27 -3.14 23.74
CA VAL A 13 43.61 -3.37 23.17
C VAL A 13 44.13 -4.73 23.61
N PHE A 14 44.35 -5.64 22.66
CA PHE A 14 45.05 -6.92 22.87
C PHE A 14 46.36 -6.91 22.07
N GLY A 15 47.48 -6.56 22.72
CA GLY A 15 48.78 -6.48 22.05
C GLY A 15 48.76 -5.44 20.92
N GLU A 16 49.20 -5.82 19.71
CA GLU A 16 49.20 -4.93 18.53
C GLU A 16 47.83 -4.80 17.84
N TYR A 17 46.77 -5.41 18.37
CA TYR A 17 45.42 -5.36 17.77
C TYR A 17 44.49 -4.45 18.59
N CYS A 18 44.03 -3.37 17.97
CA CYS A 18 42.95 -2.52 18.47
C CYS A 18 41.60 -3.06 17.96
N LEU A 19 40.78 -3.60 18.85
CA LEU A 19 39.38 -3.90 18.54
C LEU A 19 38.51 -2.70 18.95
N TYR A 20 37.93 -2.06 17.94
CA TYR A 20 36.95 -1.00 18.12
C TYR A 20 35.59 -1.66 18.35
N ILE A 21 35.14 -1.71 19.61
CA ILE A 21 33.77 -2.15 19.90
C ILE A 21 32.87 -0.93 19.83
N ASP A 22 32.23 -0.78 18.67
CA ASP A 22 31.18 0.21 18.49
C ASP A 22 29.96 -0.16 19.33
N LYS A 23 29.86 0.46 20.50
CA LYS A 23 28.72 0.30 21.42
C LYS A 23 27.47 1.06 20.97
N SER A 24 27.46 1.64 19.77
CA SER A 24 26.26 2.29 19.20
C SER A 24 25.28 1.32 18.50
N ARG A 25 25.55 0.01 18.55
CA ARG A 25 24.68 -1.05 17.98
C ARG A 25 23.92 -1.89 19.02
N GLU A 26 23.73 -1.40 20.24
CA GLU A 26 22.64 -1.86 21.10
C GLU A 26 21.44 -0.92 20.94
N ALA A 27 21.02 -0.69 19.69
CA ALA A 27 19.73 -0.08 19.42
C ALA A 27 18.67 -1.13 19.71
N ASN A 28 17.74 -0.81 20.61
CA ASN A 28 16.50 -1.54 20.88
C ASN A 28 16.06 -2.37 19.67
N GLN A 29 16.23 -3.69 19.76
CA GLN A 29 15.50 -4.64 18.94
C GLN A 29 14.06 -4.73 19.50
N GLU A 30 13.37 -3.61 19.58
CA GLU A 30 11.91 -3.61 19.79
C GLU A 30 11.30 -3.97 18.43
N ASP A 31 10.84 -5.22 18.32
CA ASP A 31 10.20 -5.87 17.17
C ASP A 31 10.11 -5.03 15.89
N SER A 32 11.09 -5.20 15.00
CA SER A 32 11.14 -4.58 13.66
C SER A 32 9.85 -4.81 12.85
N MET A 33 9.10 -5.86 13.17
CA MET A 33 7.78 -6.14 12.59
C MET A 33 6.71 -5.17 13.09
N CYS A 34 6.54 -5.01 14.41
CA CYS A 34 5.52 -4.15 14.97
C CYS A 34 5.83 -2.67 14.71
N GLN A 35 7.11 -2.29 14.79
CA GLN A 35 7.55 -0.93 14.55
C GLN A 35 7.25 -0.47 13.11
N LEU A 36 7.37 -1.36 12.12
CA LEU A 36 7.04 -1.09 10.71
C LEU A 36 5.59 -0.61 10.54
N PHE A 37 4.65 -1.18 11.29
CA PHE A 37 3.23 -0.85 11.18
C PHE A 37 2.78 0.24 12.15
N VAL A 38 3.34 0.28 13.36
CA VAL A 38 2.94 1.25 14.40
C VAL A 38 3.55 2.63 14.17
N SER A 39 4.75 2.70 13.58
CA SER A 39 5.45 3.97 13.35
C SER A 39 5.13 4.60 11.98
N ALA A 40 4.23 4.01 11.20
CA ALA A 40 3.77 4.60 9.95
C ALA A 40 2.98 5.89 10.22
N ASP A 41 2.87 6.75 9.19
CA ASP A 41 2.20 8.04 9.31
C ASP A 41 0.72 7.87 9.71
N PRO A 42 0.28 8.41 10.87
CA PRO A 42 -1.10 8.34 11.35
C PRO A 42 -2.14 8.82 10.31
N SER A 43 -1.74 9.69 9.38
CA SER A 43 -2.60 10.17 8.31
C SER A 43 -3.15 9.04 7.42
N LEU A 44 -2.40 7.94 7.27
CA LEU A 44 -2.77 6.81 6.41
C LEU A 44 -4.07 6.12 6.85
N TRP A 45 -4.33 6.06 8.17
CA TRP A 45 -5.54 5.47 8.75
C TRP A 45 -6.68 6.46 8.92
N GLN A 46 -6.46 7.74 8.64
CA GLN A 46 -7.53 8.74 8.75
C GLN A 46 -8.60 8.51 7.70
N ASN A 47 -9.85 8.46 8.16
CA ASN A 47 -11.02 8.35 7.29
C ASN A 47 -11.32 9.70 6.63
N VAL A 48 -11.29 9.72 5.30
CA VAL A 48 -11.66 10.87 4.49
C VAL A 48 -12.91 10.53 3.68
N THR A 49 -13.89 11.42 3.75
CA THR A 49 -15.12 11.34 2.95
C THR A 49 -14.99 12.21 1.72
N ARG A 50 -15.19 11.63 0.53
CA ARG A 50 -15.23 12.34 -0.75
C ARG A 50 -16.59 12.17 -1.39
N SER A 51 -17.14 13.26 -1.92
CA SER A 51 -18.40 13.27 -2.65
C SER A 51 -18.13 13.08 -4.13
N ILE A 52 -18.67 12.02 -4.71
CA ILE A 52 -18.49 11.66 -6.13
C ILE A 52 -19.87 11.65 -6.78
N ARG A 53 -19.98 12.25 -7.97
CA ARG A 53 -21.23 12.22 -8.74
C ARG A 53 -21.28 10.97 -9.60
N ILE A 54 -22.26 10.12 -9.38
CA ILE A 54 -22.54 8.90 -10.15
C ILE A 54 -23.95 9.06 -10.71
N ASP A 55 -24.09 9.05 -12.04
CA ASP A 55 -25.38 9.22 -12.74
C ASP A 55 -26.23 10.41 -12.27
N GLY A 56 -25.56 11.52 -11.93
CA GLY A 56 -26.21 12.75 -11.45
C GLY A 56 -26.54 12.75 -9.94
N MET A 57 -26.42 11.61 -9.26
CA MET A 57 -26.57 11.49 -7.81
C MET A 57 -25.23 11.74 -7.12
N VAL A 58 -25.24 12.49 -6.01
CA VAL A 58 -24.03 12.70 -5.19
C VAL A 58 -23.90 11.55 -4.20
N THR A 59 -22.94 10.67 -4.45
CA THR A 59 -22.60 9.55 -3.58
C THR A 59 -21.44 9.93 -2.67
N SER A 60 -21.67 9.80 -1.35
CA SER A 60 -20.66 10.08 -0.33
C SER A 60 -19.91 8.80 0.02
N ILE A 61 -18.62 8.73 -0.32
CA ILE A 61 -17.77 7.56 -0.06
C ILE A 61 -16.77 7.90 1.04
N ARG A 62 -16.64 7.03 2.05
CA ARG A 62 -15.69 7.19 3.18
C ARG A 62 -14.64 6.09 3.16
N LEU A 63 -13.39 6.46 2.94
CA LEU A 63 -12.23 5.56 2.93
C LEU A 63 -11.06 6.17 3.70
N GLU A 64 -10.17 5.33 4.17
CA GLU A 64 -8.87 5.70 4.73
C GLU A 64 -7.97 6.31 3.64
N ASN A 65 -7.10 7.26 4.02
CA ASN A 65 -6.24 7.97 3.07
C ASN A 65 -5.39 7.05 2.19
N ILE A 66 -4.85 5.96 2.76
CA ILE A 66 -4.06 5.00 1.99
C ILE A 66 -4.84 4.43 0.80
N PHE A 67 -6.13 4.12 0.98
CA PHE A 67 -6.97 3.63 -0.11
C PHE A 67 -7.23 4.71 -1.16
N TRP A 68 -7.42 5.96 -0.74
CA TRP A 68 -7.55 7.07 -1.69
C TRP A 68 -6.28 7.24 -2.53
N PHE A 69 -5.09 7.17 -1.92
CA PHE A 69 -3.82 7.26 -2.64
C PHE A 69 -3.65 6.11 -3.64
N THR A 70 -3.93 4.86 -3.23
CA THR A 70 -3.83 3.71 -4.14
C THR A 70 -4.84 3.81 -5.28
N LEU A 71 -6.08 4.23 -5.03
CA LEU A 71 -7.08 4.42 -6.09
C LEU A 71 -6.70 5.55 -7.06
N GLU A 72 -6.07 6.62 -6.57
CA GLU A 72 -5.55 7.68 -7.42
C GLU A 72 -4.42 7.19 -8.33
N GLU A 73 -3.50 6.37 -7.81
CA GLU A 73 -2.44 5.74 -8.61
C GLU A 73 -3.01 4.85 -9.72
N ILE A 74 -3.99 4.01 -9.39
CA ILE A 74 -4.68 3.15 -10.37
C ILE A 74 -5.32 4.00 -11.47
N ALA A 75 -6.02 5.07 -11.10
CA ALA A 75 -6.67 5.96 -12.07
C ALA A 75 -5.64 6.67 -12.98
N GLN A 76 -4.55 7.18 -12.41
CA GLN A 76 -3.48 7.86 -13.14
C GLN A 76 -2.81 6.95 -14.17
N ARG A 77 -2.67 5.66 -13.85
CA ARG A 77 -2.06 4.67 -14.73
C ARG A 77 -2.81 4.46 -16.04
N ASP A 78 -4.12 4.66 -16.03
CA ASP A 78 -4.98 4.63 -17.22
C ASP A 78 -5.37 6.03 -17.72
N GLN A 79 -4.69 7.09 -17.23
CA GLN A 79 -4.95 8.50 -17.59
C GLN A 79 -6.40 8.91 -17.34
N LEU A 80 -7.02 8.34 -16.30
CA LEU A 80 -8.37 8.66 -15.85
C LEU A 80 -8.30 9.55 -14.60
N SER A 81 -9.29 10.43 -14.43
CA SER A 81 -9.52 11.01 -13.11
C SER A 81 -10.07 9.96 -12.16
N LEU A 82 -9.75 10.09 -10.87
CA LEU A 82 -10.27 9.21 -9.81
C LEU A 82 -11.80 9.07 -9.89
N SER A 83 -12.51 10.18 -10.07
CA SER A 83 -13.98 10.17 -10.19
C SER A 83 -14.46 9.36 -11.40
N GLN A 84 -13.82 9.50 -12.56
CA GLN A 84 -14.18 8.72 -13.76
C GLN A 84 -13.95 7.22 -13.55
N MET A 85 -12.82 6.85 -12.93
CA MET A 85 -12.54 5.45 -12.63
C MET A 85 -13.58 4.87 -11.66
N ILE A 86 -13.92 5.59 -10.59
CA ILE A 86 -14.91 5.13 -9.60
C ILE A 86 -16.30 4.99 -10.22
N ILE A 87 -16.72 5.90 -11.11
CA ILE A 87 -18.00 5.78 -11.82
C ILE A 87 -18.01 4.51 -12.69
N ARG A 88 -16.95 4.27 -13.47
CA ARG A 88 -16.85 3.05 -14.30
C ARG A 88 -16.89 1.77 -13.47
N LEU A 89 -16.13 1.72 -12.38
CA LEU A 89 -16.15 0.59 -11.44
C LEU A 89 -17.53 0.38 -10.83
N ASN A 90 -18.27 1.46 -10.54
CA ASN A 90 -19.63 1.36 -10.02
C ASN A 90 -20.58 0.72 -11.03
N HIS A 91 -20.52 1.16 -12.29
CA HIS A 91 -21.32 0.60 -13.38
C HIS A 91 -20.99 -0.86 -13.64
N GLU A 92 -19.71 -1.20 -13.79
CA GLU A 92 -19.29 -2.58 -14.06
C GLU A 92 -19.63 -3.52 -12.87
N ALA A 93 -19.52 -3.03 -11.63
CA ALA A 93 -19.89 -3.81 -10.46
C ALA A 93 -21.40 -4.13 -10.44
N LEU A 94 -22.24 -3.14 -10.78
CA LEU A 94 -23.69 -3.34 -10.91
C LEU A 94 -24.04 -4.34 -12.01
N GLU A 95 -23.42 -4.22 -13.18
CA GLU A 95 -23.64 -5.13 -14.31
C GLU A 95 -23.20 -6.57 -13.98
N ALA A 96 -22.14 -6.74 -13.19
CA ALA A 96 -21.69 -8.03 -12.69
C ALA A 96 -22.57 -8.60 -11.56
N GLY A 97 -23.60 -7.87 -11.12
CA GLY A 97 -24.54 -8.30 -10.07
C GLY A 97 -24.01 -8.15 -8.65
N HIS A 98 -23.00 -7.31 -8.43
CA HIS A 98 -22.54 -6.97 -7.09
C HIS A 98 -23.56 -6.07 -6.38
N ASP A 99 -23.78 -6.36 -5.09
CA ASP A 99 -24.57 -5.50 -4.22
C ASP A 99 -23.77 -4.24 -3.85
N LEU A 100 -24.28 -3.08 -4.25
CA LEU A 100 -23.65 -1.78 -4.00
C LEU A 100 -23.79 -1.29 -2.56
N ASP A 101 -24.59 -1.95 -1.71
CA ASP A 101 -24.66 -1.63 -0.28
C ASP A 101 -23.26 -1.69 0.39
N ASN A 102 -22.32 -2.42 -0.23
CA ASN A 102 -20.93 -2.55 0.17
C ASN A 102 -19.90 -1.96 -0.81
N PHE A 103 -20.28 -0.99 -1.66
CA PHE A 103 -19.37 -0.43 -2.66
C PHE A 103 -18.07 0.13 -2.07
N THR A 104 -18.12 0.67 -0.86
CA THR A 104 -16.92 1.15 -0.14
C THR A 104 -15.96 0.01 0.19
N SER A 105 -16.48 -1.15 0.61
CA SER A 105 -15.68 -2.35 0.87
C SER A 105 -15.07 -2.90 -0.42
N PHE A 106 -15.84 -2.87 -1.52
CA PHE A 106 -15.36 -3.23 -2.85
C PHE A 106 -14.14 -2.38 -3.24
N LEU A 107 -14.19 -1.05 -3.07
CA LEU A 107 -13.07 -0.16 -3.37
C LEU A 107 -11.80 -0.48 -2.55
N ARG A 108 -11.94 -0.85 -1.27
CA ARG A 108 -10.81 -1.31 -0.43
C ARG A 108 -10.19 -2.59 -1.00
N VAL A 109 -11.03 -3.54 -1.40
CA VAL A 109 -10.57 -4.79 -2.02
C VAL A 109 -9.87 -4.52 -3.36
N CYS A 110 -10.38 -3.61 -4.20
CA CYS A 110 -9.72 -3.21 -5.44
C CYS A 110 -8.31 -2.66 -5.19
N ALA A 111 -8.16 -1.73 -4.24
CA ALA A 111 -6.87 -1.16 -3.87
C ALA A 111 -5.89 -2.22 -3.35
N MET A 112 -6.34 -3.08 -2.41
CA MET A 112 -5.49 -4.13 -1.86
C MET A 112 -5.10 -5.17 -2.92
N ARG A 113 -6.04 -5.54 -3.80
CA ARG A 113 -5.81 -6.49 -4.89
C ARG A 113 -4.80 -5.95 -5.90
N TYR A 114 -4.86 -4.66 -6.22
CA TYR A 114 -3.84 -4.03 -7.07
C TYR A 114 -2.42 -4.21 -6.51
N LEU A 115 -2.22 -3.90 -5.22
CA LEU A 115 -0.92 -4.07 -4.55
C LEU A 115 -0.52 -5.55 -4.43
N HIS A 116 -1.49 -6.43 -4.19
CA HIS A 116 -1.24 -7.87 -4.12
C HIS A 116 -0.73 -8.41 -5.46
N LEU A 117 -1.40 -8.07 -6.56
CA LEU A 117 -1.03 -8.48 -7.92
C LEU A 117 0.37 -7.98 -8.32
N GLN A 118 0.76 -6.79 -7.85
CA GLN A 118 2.13 -6.29 -7.96
C GLN A 118 3.13 -7.12 -7.15
N THR A 119 2.77 -7.46 -5.90
CA THR A 119 3.62 -8.23 -4.98
C THR A 119 3.93 -9.64 -5.52
N ILE A 120 2.95 -10.28 -6.16
CA ILE A 120 3.14 -11.61 -6.78
C ILE A 120 3.76 -11.54 -8.19
N GLY A 121 4.10 -10.34 -8.68
CA GLY A 121 4.76 -10.12 -9.97
C GLY A 121 3.87 -10.31 -11.21
N VAL A 122 2.55 -10.35 -11.03
CA VAL A 122 1.58 -10.47 -12.14
C VAL A 122 1.35 -9.12 -12.80
N LEU A 123 1.33 -8.05 -12.00
CA LEU A 123 1.32 -6.67 -12.48
C LEU A 123 2.72 -6.05 -12.37
N SER A 124 3.12 -5.28 -13.38
CA SER A 124 4.35 -4.49 -13.31
C SER A 124 4.15 -3.25 -12.42
N ASN A 125 5.17 -2.88 -11.64
CA ASN A 125 5.19 -1.65 -10.86
C ASN A 125 5.46 -0.40 -11.71
N SER A 126 5.67 -0.54 -13.02
CA SER A 126 5.92 0.58 -13.92
C SER A 126 4.60 1.34 -14.23
N PRO A 127 4.50 2.64 -13.92
CA PRO A 127 3.28 3.42 -14.15
C PRO A 127 2.96 3.65 -15.63
N GLU A 128 3.91 3.37 -16.53
CA GLU A 128 3.78 3.57 -17.98
C GLU A 128 2.88 2.54 -18.66
N VAL A 129 2.69 1.36 -18.04
CA VAL A 129 1.89 0.27 -18.60
C VAL A 129 0.46 0.42 -18.13
N SER A 130 -0.43 0.87 -19.01
CA SER A 130 -1.88 0.95 -18.76
C SER A 130 -2.46 -0.41 -18.34
N LEU A 131 -3.32 -0.42 -17.32
CA LEU A 131 -4.01 -1.62 -16.85
C LEU A 131 -5.03 -2.11 -17.88
N ALA A 132 -5.66 -1.21 -18.61
CA ALA A 132 -6.59 -1.54 -19.70
C ALA A 132 -5.93 -2.34 -20.85
N SER A 133 -4.60 -2.22 -21.01
CA SER A 133 -3.85 -2.99 -22.03
C SER A 133 -3.56 -4.44 -21.64
N LEU A 134 -3.80 -4.80 -20.37
CA LEU A 134 -3.43 -6.10 -19.84
C LEU A 134 -4.47 -7.17 -20.16
N ASN A 135 -4.02 -8.41 -20.30
CA ASN A 135 -4.91 -9.55 -20.48
C ASN A 135 -5.54 -9.95 -19.13
N SER A 136 -6.74 -9.44 -18.86
CA SER A 136 -7.49 -9.70 -17.63
C SER A 136 -7.72 -11.20 -17.36
N GLY A 137 -8.05 -11.98 -18.39
CA GLY A 137 -8.26 -13.44 -18.28
C GLY A 137 -7.02 -14.17 -17.78
N ARG A 138 -5.84 -13.84 -18.31
CA ARG A 138 -4.56 -14.42 -17.86
C ARG A 138 -4.24 -14.02 -16.42
N ILE A 139 -4.48 -12.77 -16.05
CA ILE A 139 -4.24 -12.26 -14.69
C ILE A 139 -5.12 -13.00 -13.68
N LEU A 140 -6.43 -13.11 -13.96
CA LEU A 140 -7.39 -13.80 -13.09
C LEU A 140 -7.04 -15.28 -12.89
N GLU A 141 -6.63 -15.96 -13.97
CA GLU A 141 -6.19 -17.36 -13.90
C GLU A 141 -4.90 -17.52 -13.07
N GLN A 142 -3.93 -16.60 -13.22
CA GLN A 142 -2.70 -16.61 -12.43
C GLN A 142 -2.97 -16.35 -10.95
N GLU A 143 -3.84 -15.39 -10.64
CA GLU A 143 -4.28 -15.06 -9.28
C GLU A 143 -4.98 -16.27 -8.63
N LYS A 144 -5.89 -16.93 -9.34
CA LYS A 144 -6.56 -18.15 -8.87
C LYS A 144 -5.55 -19.25 -8.50
N ARG A 145 -4.59 -19.53 -9.39
CA ARG A 145 -3.51 -20.51 -9.14
C ARG A 145 -2.58 -20.11 -7.99
N TYR A 146 -2.45 -18.81 -7.71
CA TYR A 146 -1.68 -18.36 -6.55
C TYR A 146 -2.40 -18.77 -5.26
N PHE A 147 -3.69 -18.49 -5.13
CA PHE A 147 -4.45 -18.84 -3.93
C PHE A 147 -4.59 -20.36 -3.74
N GLU A 148 -4.82 -21.13 -4.81
CA GLU A 148 -4.91 -22.60 -4.73
C GLU A 148 -3.62 -23.26 -4.19
N ARG A 149 -2.45 -22.64 -4.39
CA ARG A 149 -1.17 -23.17 -3.90
C ARG A 149 -0.85 -22.80 -2.45
N HIS A 150 -1.57 -21.84 -1.88
CA HIS A 150 -1.31 -21.29 -0.55
C HIS A 150 -2.51 -21.49 0.41
N GLN A 151 -3.46 -22.34 0.04
CA GLN A 151 -4.49 -22.91 0.90
C GLN A 151 -4.05 -24.29 1.40
#